data_AF-A0A950AFI0-F1
#
_entry.id   AF-A0A950AFI0-F1
#
_cell.length_a   1.000
_cell.length_b   1.000
_cell.length_c   1.000
_cell.angle_alpha   90.00
_cell.angle_beta   90.00
_cell.angle_gamma   90.00
#
_symmetry.space_group_name_H-M   'P 1'
#
loop_
_entity.id
_entity.type
_entity.pdbx_description
1 polymer ?
#
loop_
_entity_poly.entity_id
_entity_poly.type
_entity_poly.pdbx_seq_one_letter_code
_entity_poly.pdbx_strand_id
1 'polypeptide(L)'
;MWLLPISILIVTTLLSIPLSKYLAWIMDGKYRPWAPLKWIEAKLNTGPQNWKQYTCALLFFNTVLFVFGFIVLSLQPIFPLNDLGRGMLAPSTIFHSVISFMTNTDLQHYSGDQHFSNFSQIFFCLTNFFLSASIGFCGLTAIIRSLRSDPHVGNFFLDMWRVVMYTFLPVSFILALIFLEQGSPMTFASAHPVSTLEASAMGVGDNGRPKQQTIVVGPLAA
;
A
#
# COMPACT_ATOMS: atom_id res chain seq x y z
N MET A 1 29.74 -4.19 -17.43
CA MET A 1 28.29 -4.46 -17.63
C MET A 1 27.70 -5.38 -16.56
N TRP A 2 28.43 -6.36 -16.00
CA TRP A 2 27.91 -7.26 -14.96
C TRP A 2 27.91 -6.73 -13.53
N LEU A 3 28.60 -5.62 -13.25
CA LEU A 3 28.73 -5.08 -11.88
C LEU A 3 27.36 -4.78 -11.25
N LEU A 4 26.46 -4.12 -11.97
CA LEU A 4 25.13 -3.76 -11.45
C LEU A 4 24.27 -5.01 -11.16
N PRO A 5 24.04 -5.95 -12.09
CA PRO A 5 23.29 -7.18 -11.80
C PRO A 5 23.89 -7.99 -10.64
N ILE A 6 25.21 -8.14 -10.61
CA ILE A 6 25.90 -8.88 -9.54
C ILE A 6 25.71 -8.17 -8.20
N SER A 7 25.84 -6.84 -8.15
CA SER A 7 25.62 -6.08 -6.92
C SER A 7 24.19 -6.22 -6.40
N ILE A 8 23.18 -6.22 -7.27
CA ILE A 8 21.78 -6.39 -6.87
C ILE A 8 21.60 -7.78 -6.23
N LEU A 9 22.10 -8.84 -6.85
CA LEU A 9 22.00 -10.19 -6.31
C LEU A 9 22.71 -10.35 -4.97
N ILE A 10 23.93 -9.81 -4.85
CA ILE A 10 24.71 -9.88 -3.61
C ILE A 10 23.99 -9.11 -2.50
N VAL A 11 23.62 -7.85 -2.75
CA VAL A 11 23.00 -6.99 -1.73
C VAL A 11 21.64 -7.54 -1.29
N THR A 12 20.78 -7.95 -2.23
CA THR A 12 19.46 -8.52 -1.89
C THR A 12 19.59 -9.82 -1.09
N THR A 13 20.51 -10.71 -1.48
CA THR A 13 20.77 -11.94 -0.72
C THR A 13 21.27 -11.64 0.69
N LEU A 14 22.26 -10.75 0.83
CA LEU A 14 22.80 -10.37 2.13
C LEU A 14 21.74 -9.72 3.05
N LEU A 15 20.86 -8.87 2.50
CA LEU A 15 19.78 -8.23 3.26
C LEU A 15 18.64 -9.21 3.62
N SER A 16 18.38 -10.22 2.78
CA SER A 16 17.33 -11.21 3.03
C SER A 16 17.59 -12.08 4.28
N ILE A 17 18.85 -12.31 4.63
CA ILE A 17 19.23 -13.18 5.77
C ILE A 17 18.81 -12.57 7.12
N PRO A 18 19.21 -11.32 7.48
CA PRO A 18 18.75 -10.71 8.72
C PRO A 18 17.24 -10.46 8.70
N LEU A 19 16.69 -10.05 7.55
CA LEU A 19 15.26 -9.79 7.41
C LEU A 19 14.42 -11.04 7.66
N SER A 20 14.78 -12.19 7.07
CA SER A 20 14.06 -13.45 7.27
C SER A 20 14.12 -13.93 8.72
N LYS A 21 15.26 -13.75 9.41
CA LYS A 21 15.38 -14.04 10.86
C LYS A 21 14.44 -13.16 11.69
N TYR A 22 14.39 -11.87 11.38
CA TYR A 22 13.49 -10.92 12.05
C TYR A 22 12.01 -11.26 11.82
N LEU A 23 11.64 -11.56 10.58
CA LEU A 23 10.29 -11.99 10.22
C LEU A 23 9.90 -13.28 10.96
N ALA A 24 10.76 -14.29 10.95
CA ALA A 24 10.51 -15.54 11.68
C ALA A 24 10.36 -15.29 13.19
N TRP A 25 11.17 -14.40 13.76
CA TRP A 25 11.09 -14.03 15.17
C TRP A 25 9.74 -13.37 15.55
N ILE A 26 9.23 -12.48 14.69
CA ILE A 26 7.91 -11.87 14.88
C ILE A 26 6.80 -12.89 14.70
N MET A 27 6.83 -13.66 13.60
CA MET A 27 5.74 -14.56 13.25
C MET A 27 5.65 -15.77 14.19
N ASP A 28 6.76 -16.23 14.77
CA ASP A 28 6.75 -17.22 15.85
C ASP A 28 6.25 -16.64 17.19
N GLY A 29 5.93 -15.35 17.27
CA GLY A 29 5.45 -14.70 18.50
C GLY A 29 6.52 -14.52 19.58
N LYS A 30 7.81 -14.61 19.21
CA LYS A 30 8.95 -14.42 20.13
C LYS A 30 9.26 -12.93 20.37
N TYR A 31 8.82 -12.06 19.46
CA TYR A 31 8.88 -10.62 19.63
C TYR A 31 8.02 -10.14 20.82
N ARG A 32 8.56 -9.23 21.63
CA ARG A 32 7.86 -8.65 22.78
C ARG A 32 7.58 -7.17 22.49
N PRO A 33 6.36 -6.81 22.03
CA PRO A 33 6.03 -5.41 21.77
C PRO A 33 5.94 -4.61 23.06
N TRP A 34 6.16 -3.30 22.97
CA TRP A 34 5.83 -2.33 24.02
C TRP A 34 4.33 -2.42 24.42
N ALA A 35 4.01 -1.95 25.64
CA ALA A 35 2.72 -2.18 26.29
C ALA A 35 1.47 -1.80 25.45
N PRO A 36 1.44 -0.66 24.73
CA PRO A 36 0.27 -0.29 23.91
C PRO A 36 0.02 -1.27 22.77
N LEU A 37 1.06 -1.66 22.02
CA LEU A 37 0.90 -2.64 20.94
C LEU A 37 0.52 -4.03 21.47
N LYS A 38 1.06 -4.42 22.63
CA LYS A 38 0.68 -5.68 23.28
C LYS A 38 -0.81 -5.72 23.63
N TRP A 39 -1.37 -4.60 24.08
CA TRP A 39 -2.80 -4.48 24.36
C TRP A 39 -3.65 -4.65 23.08
N ILE A 40 -3.20 -4.10 21.95
CA ILE A 40 -3.89 -4.28 20.66
C ILE A 40 -3.78 -5.74 20.20
N GLU A 41 -2.60 -6.35 20.29
CA GLU A 41 -2.43 -7.78 19.96
C GLU A 41 -3.37 -8.66 20.78
N ALA A 42 -3.52 -8.39 22.07
CA ALA A 42 -4.42 -9.15 22.94
C ALA A 42 -5.89 -9.03 22.49
N LYS A 43 -6.31 -7.89 21.94
CA LYS A 43 -7.67 -7.69 21.41
C LYS A 43 -7.89 -8.35 20.05
N LEU A 44 -6.85 -8.40 19.21
CA LEU A 44 -6.92 -9.04 17.89
C LEU A 44 -6.79 -10.56 17.96
N ASN A 45 -6.23 -11.08 19.05
CA ASN A 45 -6.03 -12.51 19.24
C ASN A 45 -7.35 -13.23 19.50
N THR A 46 -7.91 -13.85 18.47
CA THR A 46 -9.09 -14.72 18.55
C THR A 46 -8.76 -16.16 18.97
N GLY A 47 -7.54 -16.43 19.46
CA GLY A 47 -7.05 -17.77 19.79
C GLY A 47 -6.44 -18.51 18.59
N PRO A 48 -5.94 -19.75 18.83
CA PRO A 48 -5.34 -20.58 17.79
C PRO A 48 -6.40 -21.02 16.76
N GLN A 49 -6.09 -20.84 15.48
CA GLN A 49 -6.96 -21.19 14.36
C GLN A 49 -6.44 -22.44 13.64
N ASN A 50 -7.37 -23.32 13.24
CA ASN A 50 -7.08 -24.36 12.25
C ASN A 50 -7.07 -23.77 10.82
N TRP A 51 -6.65 -24.57 9.83
CA TRP A 51 -6.53 -24.09 8.45
C TRP A 51 -7.85 -23.55 7.87
N LYS A 52 -9.01 -24.15 8.22
CA LYS A 52 -10.32 -23.70 7.74
C LYS A 52 -10.67 -22.33 8.30
N GLN A 53 -10.49 -22.16 9.61
CA GLN A 53 -10.75 -20.89 10.29
C GLN A 53 -9.84 -19.77 9.76
N TYR A 54 -8.56 -20.07 9.55
CA TYR A 54 -7.60 -19.12 9.01
C TYR A 54 -7.97 -18.70 7.58
N THR A 55 -8.29 -19.66 6.70
CA THR A 55 -8.73 -19.37 5.33
C THR A 55 -10.03 -18.58 5.31
N CYS A 56 -11.01 -18.92 6.15
CA CYS A 56 -12.26 -18.15 6.26
C CYS A 56 -11.99 -16.71 6.73
N ALA A 57 -11.11 -16.51 7.71
CA ALA A 57 -10.74 -15.17 8.18
C ALA A 57 -10.05 -14.36 7.07
N LEU A 58 -9.15 -14.99 6.32
CA LEU A 58 -8.46 -14.39 5.18
C LEU A 58 -9.44 -13.97 4.08
N LEU A 59 -10.37 -14.85 3.70
CA LEU A 59 -11.39 -14.57 2.68
C LEU A 59 -12.35 -13.47 3.14
N PHE A 60 -12.78 -13.51 4.40
CA PHE A 60 -13.63 -12.47 4.98
C PHE A 60 -12.93 -11.11 4.97
N PHE A 61 -11.66 -11.06 5.36
CA PHE A 61 -10.87 -9.82 5.34
C PHE A 61 -10.74 -9.24 3.92
N ASN A 62 -10.51 -10.09 2.91
CA ASN A 62 -10.49 -9.67 1.51
C ASN A 62 -11.85 -9.10 1.07
N THR A 63 -12.96 -9.75 1.41
CA THR A 63 -14.30 -9.24 1.08
C THR A 63 -14.54 -7.86 1.70
N VAL A 64 -14.14 -7.65 2.95
CA VAL A 64 -14.24 -6.34 3.61
C VAL A 64 -13.37 -5.30 2.88
N LEU A 65 -12.14 -5.66 2.50
CA LEU A 65 -11.24 -4.79 1.76
C LEU A 65 -11.80 -4.42 0.37
N PHE A 66 -12.47 -5.36 -0.31
CA PHE A 66 -13.17 -5.13 -1.57
C PHE A 66 -14.26 -4.07 -1.40
N VAL A 67 -15.16 -4.28 -0.44
CA VAL A 67 -16.27 -3.36 -0.18
C VAL A 67 -15.74 -1.98 0.20
N PHE A 68 -14.71 -1.93 1.06
CA PHE A 68 -14.06 -0.68 1.44
C PHE A 68 -13.47 0.06 0.23
N GLY A 69 -12.66 -0.61 -0.59
CA GLY A 69 -12.07 0.00 -1.78
C GLY A 69 -13.11 0.47 -2.79
N PHE A 70 -14.17 -0.31 -2.98
CA PHE A 70 -15.28 0.05 -3.85
C PHE A 70 -16.00 1.31 -3.37
N ILE A 71 -16.26 1.42 -2.06
CA ILE A 71 -16.86 2.62 -1.44
C ILE A 71 -15.94 3.83 -1.61
N VAL A 72 -14.64 3.70 -1.30
CA VAL A 72 -13.67 4.81 -1.40
C VAL A 72 -13.62 5.38 -2.81
N LEU A 73 -13.57 4.53 -3.84
CA LEU A 73 -13.49 4.96 -5.23
C LEU A 73 -14.83 5.45 -5.79
N SER A 74 -15.95 4.82 -5.42
CA SER A 74 -17.29 5.25 -5.88
C SER A 74 -17.69 6.59 -5.29
N LEU A 75 -17.35 6.82 -4.02
CA LEU A 75 -17.70 8.02 -3.28
C LEU A 75 -16.55 9.04 -3.24
N GLN A 76 -15.51 8.90 -4.05
CA GLN A 76 -14.43 9.90 -4.09
C GLN A 76 -14.91 11.36 -4.30
N PRO A 77 -16.01 11.66 -5.04
CA PRO A 77 -16.43 13.05 -5.25
C PRO A 77 -16.85 13.76 -3.96
N ILE A 78 -17.30 13.00 -2.94
CA ILE A 78 -17.80 13.56 -1.69
C ILE A 78 -16.75 13.58 -0.57
N PHE A 79 -15.63 12.86 -0.75
CA PHE A 79 -14.57 12.80 0.25
C PHE A 79 -13.68 14.06 0.19
N PRO A 80 -13.04 14.45 1.32
CA PRO A 80 -12.10 15.57 1.35
C PRO A 80 -10.86 15.30 0.48
N LEU A 81 -9.94 16.26 0.35
CA LEU A 81 -8.70 16.11 -0.44
C LEU A 81 -8.97 15.80 -1.93
N ASN A 82 -10.00 16.45 -2.48
CA ASN A 82 -10.38 16.39 -3.89
C ASN A 82 -10.36 17.79 -4.53
N ASP A 83 -9.22 18.49 -4.41
CA ASP A 83 -9.07 19.89 -4.85
C ASP A 83 -9.33 20.08 -6.36
N LEU A 84 -9.08 19.03 -7.15
CA LEU A 84 -9.30 19.01 -8.60
C LEU A 84 -10.72 18.56 -8.99
N GLY A 85 -11.61 18.33 -8.02
CA GLY A 85 -13.01 17.98 -8.27
C GLY A 85 -13.20 16.68 -9.07
N ARG A 86 -12.36 15.67 -8.82
CA ARG A 86 -12.42 14.37 -9.50
C ARG A 86 -13.78 13.72 -9.28
N GLY A 87 -14.45 13.40 -10.39
CA GLY A 87 -15.77 12.78 -10.41
C GLY A 87 -15.75 11.28 -10.09
N MET A 88 -16.92 10.66 -10.05
CA MET A 88 -17.02 9.22 -9.86
C MET A 88 -16.44 8.50 -11.07
N LEU A 89 -15.63 7.47 -10.82
CA LEU A 89 -15.08 6.60 -11.84
C LEU A 89 -16.17 5.74 -12.47
N ALA A 90 -15.93 5.26 -13.69
CA ALA A 90 -16.81 4.24 -14.27
C ALA A 90 -16.85 2.99 -13.36
N PRO A 91 -18.01 2.38 -13.11
CA PRO A 91 -18.11 1.20 -12.25
C PRO A 91 -17.19 0.04 -12.65
N SER A 92 -16.94 -0.13 -13.95
CA SER A 92 -15.97 -1.10 -14.48
C SER A 92 -14.53 -0.80 -14.04
N THR A 93 -14.12 0.47 -14.09
CA THR A 93 -12.81 0.93 -13.61
C THR A 93 -12.67 0.73 -12.11
N ILE A 94 -13.70 1.06 -11.33
CA ILE A 94 -13.71 0.83 -9.88
C ILE A 94 -13.51 -0.65 -9.57
N PHE A 95 -14.35 -1.51 -10.16
CA PHE A 95 -14.30 -2.96 -9.94
C PHE A 95 -12.93 -3.53 -10.29
N HIS A 96 -12.41 -3.19 -11.47
CA HIS A 96 -11.09 -3.64 -11.91
C HIS A 96 -9.99 -3.15 -10.98
N SER A 97 -9.97 -1.86 -10.64
CA SER A 97 -8.94 -1.28 -9.77
C SER A 97 -8.94 -1.94 -8.40
N VAL A 98 -10.12 -2.10 -7.79
CA VAL A 98 -10.24 -2.74 -6.47
C VAL A 98 -9.70 -4.16 -6.49
N ILE A 99 -10.08 -4.97 -7.48
CA ILE A 99 -9.58 -6.34 -7.61
C ILE A 99 -8.06 -6.33 -7.82
N SER A 100 -7.56 -5.48 -8.71
CA SER A 100 -6.14 -5.46 -9.06
C SER A 100 -5.23 -5.12 -7.89
N PHE A 101 -5.63 -4.15 -7.06
CA PHE A 101 -4.90 -3.79 -5.83
C PHE A 101 -5.03 -4.89 -4.76
N MET A 102 -6.21 -5.48 -4.61
CA MET A 102 -6.41 -6.58 -3.65
C MET A 102 -5.62 -7.83 -4.02
N THR A 103 -5.47 -8.12 -5.31
CA THR A 103 -4.64 -9.23 -5.81
C THR A 103 -3.16 -8.87 -5.88
N ASN A 104 -2.76 -7.70 -5.34
CA ASN A 104 -1.38 -7.21 -5.33
C ASN A 104 -0.75 -7.20 -6.74
N THR A 105 -1.57 -6.91 -7.75
CA THR A 105 -1.18 -6.88 -9.17
C THR A 105 -0.93 -5.46 -9.64
N ASP A 106 -1.65 -4.49 -9.07
CA ASP A 106 -1.53 -3.06 -9.31
C ASP A 106 -1.58 -2.67 -10.80
N LEU A 107 -2.40 -3.39 -11.57
CA LEU A 107 -2.65 -3.13 -12.97
C LEU A 107 -3.52 -1.88 -13.12
N GLN A 108 -2.97 -0.90 -13.83
CA GLN A 108 -3.58 0.41 -14.03
C GLN A 108 -3.95 0.60 -15.50
N HIS A 109 -5.25 0.62 -15.80
CA HIS A 109 -5.79 1.00 -17.11
C HIS A 109 -6.38 2.43 -17.09
N TYR A 110 -6.05 3.19 -16.06
CA TYR A 110 -6.47 4.57 -15.82
C TYR A 110 -5.22 5.43 -15.55
N SER A 111 -5.36 6.74 -15.70
CA SER A 111 -4.30 7.70 -15.32
C SER A 111 -4.55 8.17 -13.90
N GLY A 112 -3.76 7.72 -12.93
CA GLY A 112 -3.99 7.97 -11.51
C GLY A 112 -4.07 9.46 -11.15
N ASP A 113 -3.19 10.26 -11.73
CA ASP A 113 -3.14 11.73 -11.61
C ASP A 113 -4.42 12.42 -12.12
N GLN A 114 -5.05 11.89 -13.16
CA GLN A 114 -6.27 12.43 -13.76
C GLN A 114 -7.56 11.91 -13.13
N HIS A 115 -7.53 10.70 -12.57
CA HIS A 115 -8.73 9.99 -12.18
C HIS A 115 -8.91 9.89 -10.67
N PHE A 116 -7.83 9.86 -9.88
CA PHE A 116 -7.92 9.70 -8.42
C PHE A 116 -7.70 11.03 -7.71
N SER A 117 -8.52 11.27 -6.69
CA SER A 117 -8.28 12.29 -5.67
C SER A 117 -7.11 11.91 -4.76
N ASN A 118 -6.52 12.89 -4.05
CA ASN A 118 -5.50 12.60 -3.04
C ASN A 118 -6.06 11.69 -1.93
N PHE A 119 -7.35 11.81 -1.60
CA PHE A 119 -8.02 10.89 -0.69
C PHE A 119 -8.02 9.45 -1.20
N SER A 120 -8.39 9.22 -2.45
CA SER A 120 -8.36 7.87 -3.04
C SER A 120 -6.94 7.32 -3.08
N GLN A 121 -5.93 8.15 -3.39
CA GLN A 121 -4.53 7.70 -3.35
C GLN A 121 -4.10 7.24 -1.95
N ILE A 122 -4.48 7.96 -0.89
CA ILE A 122 -4.15 7.59 0.49
C ILE A 122 -4.98 6.40 0.97
N PHE A 123 -6.31 6.49 0.89
CA PHE A 123 -7.18 5.52 1.55
C PHE A 123 -7.41 4.27 0.72
N PHE A 124 -7.31 4.34 -0.61
CA PHE A 124 -7.41 3.17 -1.47
C PHE A 124 -6.03 2.64 -1.87
N CYS A 125 -5.19 3.43 -2.56
CA CYS A 125 -3.92 2.89 -3.08
C CYS A 125 -2.94 2.54 -1.96
N LEU A 126 -2.57 3.53 -1.13
CA LEU A 126 -1.55 3.36 -0.09
C LEU A 126 -1.98 2.26 0.90
N THR A 127 -3.23 2.27 1.36
CA THR A 127 -3.77 1.18 2.20
C THR A 127 -3.58 -0.20 1.57
N ASN A 128 -3.88 -0.36 0.28
CA ASN A 128 -3.77 -1.66 -0.38
C ASN A 128 -2.32 -2.10 -0.57
N PHE A 129 -1.35 -1.19 -0.81
CA PHE A 129 0.07 -1.55 -0.90
C PHE A 129 0.57 -2.28 0.36
N PHE A 130 0.01 -1.96 1.53
CA PHE A 130 0.31 -2.69 2.77
C PHE A 130 -0.54 -3.95 2.92
N LEU A 131 -1.85 -3.84 2.76
CA LEU A 131 -2.78 -4.90 3.13
C LEU A 131 -2.72 -6.10 2.16
N SER A 132 -2.67 -5.89 0.84
CA SER A 132 -2.67 -6.99 -0.13
C SER A 132 -1.40 -7.84 -0.02
N ALA A 133 -0.23 -7.18 0.09
CA ALA A 133 1.04 -7.84 0.35
C ALA A 133 1.05 -8.59 1.70
N SER A 134 0.43 -8.01 2.74
CA SER A 134 0.36 -8.63 4.07
C SER A 134 -0.48 -9.90 4.07
N ILE A 135 -1.61 -9.89 3.35
CA ILE A 135 -2.49 -11.06 3.17
C ILE A 135 -1.70 -12.21 2.53
N GLY A 136 -0.95 -11.93 1.45
CA GLY A 136 -0.11 -12.92 0.79
C GLY A 136 0.95 -13.51 1.74
N PHE A 137 1.61 -12.65 2.53
CA PHE A 137 2.59 -13.06 3.53
C PHE A 137 1.97 -13.92 4.66
N CYS A 138 0.77 -13.58 5.11
CA CYS A 138 0.02 -14.37 6.09
C CYS A 138 -0.30 -15.76 5.54
N GLY A 139 -0.75 -15.85 4.28
CA GLY A 139 -0.96 -17.12 3.58
C GLY A 139 0.31 -17.98 3.53
N LEU A 140 1.46 -17.38 3.15
CA LEU A 140 2.76 -18.06 3.17
C LEU A 140 3.12 -18.56 4.58
N THR A 141 2.89 -17.74 5.61
CA THR A 141 3.18 -18.09 7.00
C THR A 141 2.35 -19.28 7.46
N ALA A 142 1.05 -19.31 7.15
CA ALA A 142 0.16 -20.43 7.46
C ALA A 142 0.63 -21.73 6.76
N ILE A 143 1.08 -21.65 5.50
CA ILE A 143 1.66 -22.78 4.78
C ILE A 143 2.94 -23.27 5.46
N ILE A 144 3.87 -22.37 5.81
CA ILE A 144 5.12 -22.73 6.50
C ILE A 144 4.84 -23.44 7.83
N ARG A 145 3.93 -22.92 8.66
CA ARG A 145 3.54 -23.55 9.94
C ARG A 145 2.91 -24.92 9.71
N SER A 146 2.11 -25.07 8.65
CA SER A 146 1.53 -26.36 8.28
C SER A 146 2.60 -27.37 7.86
N LEU A 147 3.59 -26.95 7.06
CA LEU A 147 4.72 -27.80 6.65
C LEU A 147 5.64 -28.17 7.82
N ARG A 148 5.74 -27.31 8.84
CA ARG A 148 6.43 -27.60 10.11
C ARG A 148 5.69 -28.61 10.99
N SER A 149 4.44 -28.96 10.64
CA SER A 149 3.54 -29.79 11.45
C SER A 149 3.20 -29.16 12.81
N ASP A 150 3.06 -27.83 12.85
CA ASP A 150 2.57 -27.13 14.04
C ASP A 150 1.10 -27.54 14.33
N PRO A 151 0.67 -27.59 15.61
CA PRO A 151 -0.68 -28.02 15.98
C PRO A 151 -1.80 -27.10 15.47
N HIS A 152 -1.46 -25.86 15.11
CA HIS A 152 -2.37 -24.87 14.55
C HIS A 152 -1.63 -23.93 13.59
N VAL A 153 -2.35 -23.28 12.68
CA VAL A 153 -1.73 -22.39 11.68
C VAL A 153 -1.55 -20.94 12.18
N GLY A 154 -1.92 -20.67 13.44
CA GLY A 154 -1.73 -19.38 14.11
C GLY A 154 -3.03 -18.60 14.21
N ASN A 155 -2.97 -17.28 14.02
CA ASN A 155 -4.14 -16.41 14.05
C ASN A 155 -4.01 -15.34 12.96
N PHE A 156 -4.93 -15.35 11.99
CA PHE A 156 -4.86 -14.47 10.83
C PHE A 156 -4.81 -12.98 11.19
N PHE A 157 -5.65 -12.52 12.13
CA PHE A 157 -5.71 -11.10 12.50
C PHE A 157 -4.45 -10.64 13.22
N LEU A 158 -3.88 -11.52 14.04
CA LEU A 158 -2.62 -11.25 14.73
C LEU A 158 -1.43 -11.26 13.76
N ASP A 159 -1.42 -12.18 12.80
CA ASP A 159 -0.41 -12.23 11.75
C ASP A 159 -0.46 -10.97 10.87
N MET A 160 -1.66 -10.57 10.42
CA MET A 160 -1.86 -9.32 9.66
C MET A 160 -1.32 -8.10 10.41
N TRP A 161 -1.68 -7.99 11.69
CA TRP A 161 -1.20 -6.90 12.55
C TRP A 161 0.33 -6.85 12.62
N ARG A 162 0.96 -8.00 12.86
CA ARG A 162 2.42 -8.11 12.98
C ARG A 162 3.14 -7.77 11.70
N VAL A 163 2.65 -8.25 10.55
CA VAL A 163 3.26 -7.96 9.24
C VAL A 163 3.17 -6.46 8.94
N VAL A 164 1.98 -5.87 9.09
CA VAL A 164 1.78 -4.44 8.82
C VAL A 164 2.60 -3.59 9.80
N MET A 165 2.42 -3.78 11.10
CA MET A 165 2.95 -2.86 12.12
C MET A 165 4.43 -3.05 12.41
N TYR A 166 4.97 -4.27 12.32
CA TYR A 166 6.36 -4.55 12.71
C TYR A 166 7.29 -4.76 11.52
N THR A 167 6.73 -4.94 10.32
CA THR A 167 7.54 -5.13 9.11
C THR A 167 7.32 -4.01 8.12
N PHE A 168 6.14 -3.90 7.52
CA PHE A 168 5.97 -3.01 6.38
C PHE A 168 5.97 -1.54 6.79
N LEU A 169 5.24 -1.16 7.82
CA LEU A 169 5.15 0.24 8.25
C LEU A 169 6.51 0.82 8.70
N PRO A 170 7.34 0.12 9.51
CA PRO A 170 8.66 0.64 9.87
C PRO A 170 9.60 0.75 8.67
N VAL A 171 9.60 -0.24 7.77
CA VAL A 171 10.47 -0.25 6.58
C VAL A 171 10.03 0.84 5.60
N SER A 172 8.73 0.96 5.33
CA SER A 172 8.20 2.00 4.44
C SER A 172 8.47 3.39 4.98
N PHE A 173 8.35 3.61 6.29
CA PHE A 173 8.65 4.91 6.90
C PHE A 173 10.11 5.32 6.69
N ILE A 174 11.06 4.39 6.85
CA ILE A 174 12.48 4.68 6.58
C ILE A 174 12.71 5.00 5.11
N LEU A 175 12.11 4.23 4.19
CA LEU A 175 12.24 4.46 2.75
C LEU A 175 11.57 5.77 2.31
N ALA A 176 10.43 6.12 2.89
CA ALA A 176 9.72 7.38 2.66
C ALA A 176 10.61 8.59 3.00
N LEU A 177 11.35 8.54 4.11
CA LEU A 177 12.29 9.59 4.49
C LEU A 177 13.45 9.73 3.49
N ILE A 178 13.96 8.60 2.98
CA ILE A 178 15.00 8.61 1.94
C ILE A 178 14.45 9.22 0.65
N PHE A 179 13.25 8.83 0.22
CA PHE A 179 12.63 9.39 -0.99
C PHE A 179 12.29 10.88 -0.84
N LEU A 180 11.88 11.32 0.35
CA LEU A 180 11.65 12.73 0.64
C LEU A 180 12.95 13.54 0.51
N GLU A 181 14.07 13.02 1.03
CA GLU A 181 15.39 13.65 0.91
C GLU A 181 15.88 13.70 -0.55
N GLN A 182 15.56 12.68 -1.35
CA GLN A 182 15.84 12.63 -2.78
C GLN A 182 14.87 13.47 -3.65
N GLY A 183 13.92 14.18 -3.03
CA GLY A 183 13.04 15.14 -3.70
C GLY A 183 11.67 14.60 -4.13
N SER A 184 11.26 13.42 -3.66
CA SER A 184 9.89 12.93 -3.87
C SER A 184 8.89 13.83 -3.14
N PRO A 185 7.81 14.30 -3.79
CA PRO A 185 6.87 15.20 -3.16
C PRO A 185 6.02 14.49 -2.11
N MET A 186 5.80 15.19 -0.99
CA MET A 186 4.90 14.76 0.08
C MET A 186 4.03 15.96 0.50
N THR A 187 2.88 16.10 -0.15
CA THR A 187 1.96 17.22 0.08
C THR A 187 0.50 16.78 -0.08
N PHE A 188 -0.42 17.49 0.58
CA PHE A 188 -1.85 17.31 0.37
C PHE A 188 -2.42 18.16 -0.77
N ALA A 189 -1.64 19.10 -1.32
CA ALA A 189 -2.01 19.82 -2.53
C ALA A 189 -2.12 18.84 -3.71
N SER A 190 -3.07 19.06 -4.62
CA SER A 190 -3.23 18.21 -5.82
C SER A 190 -2.53 18.75 -7.06
N ALA A 191 -2.22 20.05 -7.12
CA ALA A 191 -1.56 20.64 -8.27
C ALA A 191 -0.84 21.95 -7.96
N HIS A 192 0.24 22.22 -8.69
CA HIS A 192 0.93 23.51 -8.71
C HIS A 192 1.03 24.05 -10.14
N PRO A 193 0.43 25.22 -10.44
CA PRO A 193 0.65 25.89 -11.72
C PRO A 193 2.05 26.52 -11.74
N VAL A 194 2.79 26.28 -12.83
CA VAL A 194 4.14 26.78 -13.03
C VAL A 194 4.22 27.53 -14.35
N SER A 195 4.91 28.68 -14.32
CA SER A 195 5.24 29.43 -15.53
C SER A 195 6.56 28.91 -16.09
N THR A 196 6.55 28.50 -17.36
CA THR A 196 7.73 28.03 -18.07
C THR A 196 8.63 29.19 -18.47
N LEU A 197 9.92 28.92 -18.68
CA LEU A 197 10.88 29.93 -19.15
C LEU A 197 10.50 30.48 -20.54
N GLU A 198 10.05 29.59 -21.42
CA GLU A 198 9.44 29.97 -22.68
C GLU A 198 7.93 30.03 -22.51
N ALA A 199 7.35 31.22 -22.66
CA ALA A 199 5.93 31.46 -22.37
C ALA A 199 5.00 30.54 -23.18
N SER A 200 5.31 30.31 -24.46
CA SER A 200 4.45 29.54 -25.38
C SER A 200 4.73 28.04 -25.41
N ALA A 201 5.59 27.51 -24.54
CA ALA A 201 6.01 26.09 -24.57
C ALA A 201 4.83 25.11 -24.39
N MET A 202 3.80 25.50 -23.63
CA MET A 202 2.57 24.72 -23.44
C MET A 202 1.46 25.09 -24.45
N GLY A 203 1.80 25.90 -25.47
CA GLY A 203 0.88 26.47 -26.43
C GLY A 203 0.16 27.73 -25.92
N VAL A 204 -0.69 28.28 -26.78
CA VAL A 204 -1.52 29.46 -26.49
C VAL A 204 -2.97 28.99 -26.27
N GLY A 205 -3.62 29.51 -25.24
CA GLY A 205 -5.04 29.26 -24.98
C GLY A 205 -5.95 30.07 -25.91
N ASP A 206 -7.24 29.75 -25.90
CA ASP A 206 -8.24 30.40 -26.77
C ASP A 206 -8.38 31.92 -26.52
N ASN A 207 -7.89 32.40 -25.37
CA ASN A 207 -7.80 33.81 -24.98
C ASN A 207 -6.52 34.52 -25.46
N GLY A 208 -5.70 33.87 -26.30
CA GLY A 208 -4.44 34.41 -26.80
C GLY A 208 -3.31 34.47 -25.76
N ARG A 209 -3.53 33.96 -24.54
CA ARG A 209 -2.52 33.92 -23.48
C ARG A 209 -1.78 32.58 -23.49
N PRO A 210 -0.49 32.56 -23.15
CA PRO A 210 0.25 31.32 -23.04
C PRO A 210 -0.35 30.41 -21.94
N LYS A 211 -0.49 29.12 -22.23
CA LYS A 211 -0.97 28.14 -21.24
C LYS A 211 0.09 27.93 -20.17
N GLN A 212 -0.33 27.87 -18.91
CA GLN A 212 0.57 27.47 -17.82
C GLN A 212 0.70 25.95 -17.79
N GLN A 213 1.86 25.47 -17.36
CA GLN A 213 2.06 24.07 -17.07
C GLN A 213 1.52 23.77 -15.68
N THR A 214 0.65 22.76 -15.55
CA THR A 214 0.18 22.30 -14.25
C THR A 214 0.94 21.04 -13.85
N ILE A 215 1.69 21.11 -12.76
CA ILE A 215 2.38 19.95 -12.19
C ILE A 215 1.43 19.30 -11.19
N VAL A 216 1.05 18.04 -11.45
CA VAL A 216 0.28 17.26 -10.48
C VAL A 216 1.22 16.84 -9.36
N VAL A 217 0.78 17.07 -8.12
CA VAL A 217 1.51 16.71 -6.90
C VAL A 217 0.58 15.92 -5.98
N GLY A 218 1.13 15.39 -4.89
CA GLY A 218 0.37 14.64 -3.91
C GLY A 218 1.27 13.98 -2.88
N PRO A 219 0.73 13.05 -2.08
CA PRO A 219 1.46 12.30 -1.08
C PRO A 219 2.22 11.12 -1.72
N LEU A 220 3.18 11.41 -2.61
CA LEU A 220 3.86 10.37 -3.41
C LEU A 220 4.95 9.62 -2.63
N ALA A 221 5.56 10.26 -1.63
CA ALA A 221 6.57 9.62 -0.79
C ALA A 221 5.97 8.77 0.36
N ALA A 222 4.64 8.77 0.52
CA ALA A 222 3.91 8.17 1.65
C ALA A 222 3.95 6.64 1.67
#